data_AF-A0AAD4F4T4-F1
#
_entry.id   AF-A0AAD4F4T4-F1
#
_cell.length_a   1.000
_cell.length_b   1.000
_cell.length_c   1.000
_cell.angle_alpha   90.00
_cell.angle_beta   90.00
_cell.angle_gamma   90.00
#
_symmetry.space_group_name_H-M   'P 1'
#
loop_
_entity.id
_entity.type
_entity.pdbx_description
1 polymer ?
#
loop_
_entity_poly.entity_id
_entity_poly.type
_entity_poly.pdbx_seq_one_letter_code
_entity_poly.pdbx_strand_id
1 'polypeptide(L)'
;MPGEEKPGPDREVARRYAEFRDVDKGPRPYFDDDLSPAFYVNGKRYEGKLEDYDPEFEFPLAEDEEDETWEPHEVCGDRIADDGFPELLVNHGGHGIDEILDVIDQLSAAGIPACVVGVRALRYYGAGRLTDEWDLCVPDGKLEAARQLVLSAETNGDSKYEVARPPYPVPGSLRHTFPCFRLKGYNFWFILTPSSDCFVDPSQPDHVERSKNGVPYASLVQFARSVLVQKLWADISDFIDGMDLDVEWGERNIGFDSLQKESEEFARLRDERLKSHKCDGGFSPHDMGRIWREEASSEAKERRIEPMKKGRYLTRWRRIKSPEDPRTKDRPV
;
A
#
# COMPACT_ATOMS: atom_id res chain seq x y z
N MET A 1 -38.81 24.77 -27.19
CA MET A 1 -38.21 25.46 -26.03
C MET A 1 -36.71 25.24 -26.14
N PRO A 2 -35.88 26.29 -26.20
CA PRO A 2 -34.44 26.16 -26.38
C PRO A 2 -33.79 25.65 -25.09
N GLY A 3 -32.89 24.67 -25.22
CA GLY A 3 -32.18 24.03 -24.12
C GLY A 3 -31.08 24.92 -23.55
N GLU A 4 -30.95 24.90 -22.22
CA GLU A 4 -29.91 25.61 -21.48
C GLU A 4 -28.58 24.86 -21.55
N GLU A 5 -27.56 25.48 -22.14
CA GLU A 5 -26.16 25.05 -22.03
C GLU A 5 -25.65 25.27 -20.60
N LYS A 6 -25.05 24.25 -20.00
CA LYS A 6 -24.37 24.38 -18.70
C LYS A 6 -23.01 25.10 -18.92
N PRO A 7 -22.70 26.16 -18.16
CA PRO A 7 -21.42 26.85 -18.32
C PRO A 7 -20.27 25.98 -17.78
N GLY A 8 -19.25 25.78 -18.62
CA GLY A 8 -17.97 25.20 -18.20
C GLY A 8 -17.26 26.07 -17.16
N PRO A 9 -16.28 25.52 -16.43
CA PRO A 9 -15.61 26.23 -15.34
C PRO A 9 -14.94 27.52 -15.85
N ASP A 10 -15.17 28.59 -15.11
CA ASP A 10 -14.70 29.95 -15.41
C ASP A 10 -13.17 29.98 -15.61
N ARG A 11 -12.75 30.51 -16.76
CA ARG A 11 -11.33 30.68 -17.14
C ARG A 11 -10.54 31.43 -16.06
N GLU A 12 -11.19 32.28 -15.28
CA GLU A 12 -10.54 33.00 -14.19
C GLU A 12 -10.18 32.10 -13.00
N VAL A 13 -10.99 31.07 -12.73
CA VAL A 13 -10.74 30.07 -11.67
C VAL A 13 -9.58 29.16 -12.07
N ALA A 14 -9.51 28.76 -13.34
CA ALA A 14 -8.39 27.98 -13.87
C ALA A 14 -7.07 28.77 -13.83
N ARG A 15 -7.12 30.09 -14.11
CA ARG A 15 -5.93 30.96 -14.06
C ARG A 15 -5.41 31.15 -12.63
N ARG A 16 -6.30 31.33 -11.65
CA ARG A 16 -5.91 31.38 -10.22
C ARG A 16 -5.28 30.08 -9.72
N TYR A 17 -5.74 28.93 -10.21
CA TYR A 17 -5.13 27.64 -9.87
C TYR A 17 -3.70 27.49 -10.40
N ALA A 18 -3.37 28.14 -11.52
CA ALA A 18 -2.02 28.13 -12.09
C ALA A 18 -1.04 29.04 -11.33
N GLU A 19 -1.51 30.15 -10.75
CA GLU A 19 -0.68 31.08 -9.97
C GLU A 19 -0.21 30.50 -8.61
N PHE A 20 -0.88 29.47 -8.08
CA PHE A 20 -0.47 28.75 -6.87
C PHE A 20 0.73 27.78 -7.07
N ARG A 21 1.33 27.73 -8.28
CA ARG A 21 2.47 26.84 -8.59
C ARG A 21 3.85 27.39 -8.22
N ASP A 22 3.96 28.65 -7.80
CA ASP A 22 5.25 29.31 -7.46
C ASP A 22 5.59 29.29 -5.96
N VAL A 23 5.05 28.34 -5.20
CA VAL A 23 5.55 28.04 -3.85
C VAL A 23 6.68 27.03 -3.99
N ASP A 24 7.86 27.37 -3.46
CA ASP A 24 9.06 26.52 -3.42
C ASP A 24 8.73 25.16 -2.76
N LYS A 25 8.49 24.15 -3.60
CA LYS A 25 8.32 22.77 -3.18
C LYS A 25 9.72 22.18 -3.23
N GLY A 26 10.32 21.96 -2.06
CA GLY A 26 11.55 21.19 -1.90
C GLY A 26 11.54 19.87 -2.69
N PRO A 27 12.68 19.17 -2.76
CA PRO A 27 12.96 18.14 -3.77
C PRO A 27 11.77 17.19 -3.96
N ARG A 28 11.17 17.25 -5.15
CA ARG A 28 10.01 16.43 -5.50
C ARG A 28 10.48 14.98 -5.57
N PRO A 29 9.79 14.03 -4.92
CA PRO A 29 10.13 12.64 -5.10
C PRO A 29 9.68 12.19 -6.51
N TYR A 30 10.67 11.88 -7.35
CA TYR A 30 10.59 11.02 -8.54
C TYR A 30 9.92 11.55 -9.83
N PHE A 31 10.10 12.83 -10.15
CA PHE A 31 9.93 13.30 -11.54
C PHE A 31 11.02 14.32 -11.90
N ASP A 32 12.28 14.00 -11.66
CA ASP A 32 13.37 14.74 -12.28
C ASP A 32 13.68 14.10 -13.65
N ASP A 33 13.18 14.81 -14.66
CA ASP A 33 13.64 14.95 -16.04
C ASP A 33 13.35 13.90 -17.13
N ASP A 34 13.04 14.47 -18.30
CA ASP A 34 12.82 13.92 -19.65
C ASP A 34 11.45 13.36 -20.06
N LEU A 35 10.34 13.95 -19.62
CA LEU A 35 9.05 13.77 -20.33
C LEU A 35 8.29 15.09 -20.41
N SER A 36 8.14 15.64 -21.62
CA SER A 36 6.96 16.45 -21.96
C SER A 36 5.75 15.54 -21.79
N PRO A 37 4.90 15.71 -20.75
CA PRO A 37 3.79 14.80 -20.53
C PRO A 37 2.81 14.89 -21.70
N ALA A 38 2.35 13.73 -22.17
CA ALA A 38 1.26 13.68 -23.14
C ALA A 38 0.05 14.44 -22.57
N PHE A 39 -0.58 15.29 -23.39
CA PHE A 39 -1.78 16.05 -23.00
C PHE A 39 -2.98 15.61 -23.84
N TYR A 40 -4.18 15.91 -23.34
CA TYR A 40 -5.44 15.48 -23.94
C TYR A 40 -6.26 16.69 -24.37
N VAL A 41 -6.75 16.66 -25.61
CA VAL A 41 -7.72 17.65 -26.14
C VAL A 41 -8.86 16.86 -26.76
N ASN A 42 -10.11 17.14 -26.35
CA ASN A 42 -11.32 16.44 -26.78
C ASN A 42 -11.20 14.91 -26.71
N GLY A 43 -10.64 14.38 -25.62
CA GLY A 43 -10.49 12.93 -25.40
C GLY A 43 -9.37 12.25 -26.19
N LYS A 44 -8.64 12.98 -27.06
CA LYS A 44 -7.54 12.43 -27.87
C LYS A 44 -6.17 12.78 -27.28
N ARG A 45 -5.26 11.80 -27.24
CA ARG A 45 -3.91 11.91 -26.66
C ARG A 45 -2.92 12.48 -27.68
N TYR A 46 -2.11 13.46 -27.26
CA TYR A 46 -1.02 14.05 -28.04
C TYR A 46 0.31 13.90 -27.31
N GLU A 47 1.41 13.64 -28.04
CA GLU A 47 2.76 13.51 -27.50
C GLU A 47 3.59 14.74 -27.88
N GLY A 48 4.29 15.37 -26.92
CA GLY A 48 5.07 16.60 -27.15
C GLY A 48 4.65 17.76 -26.23
N LYS A 49 5.21 18.96 -26.41
CA LYS A 49 4.77 20.15 -25.68
C LYS A 49 3.61 20.80 -26.43
N LEU A 50 2.65 21.37 -25.70
CA LEU A 50 1.52 22.12 -26.28
C LEU A 50 2.02 23.29 -27.17
N GLU A 51 3.18 23.85 -26.85
CA GLU A 51 3.86 24.93 -27.55
C GLU A 51 4.37 24.54 -28.94
N ASP A 52 4.54 23.24 -29.21
CA ASP A 52 5.01 22.71 -30.50
C ASP A 52 3.86 22.58 -31.53
N TYR A 53 2.61 22.78 -31.10
CA TYR A 53 1.41 22.68 -31.94
C TYR A 53 0.93 24.07 -32.38
N ASP A 54 0.60 24.19 -33.67
CA ASP A 54 0.13 25.43 -34.30
C ASP A 54 -1.14 25.96 -33.60
N PRO A 55 -1.17 27.22 -33.13
CA PRO A 55 -2.36 27.81 -32.50
C PRO A 55 -3.58 27.92 -33.43
N GLU A 56 -3.42 27.74 -34.75
CA GLU A 56 -4.51 27.66 -35.73
C GLU A 56 -4.99 26.21 -35.99
N PHE A 57 -4.44 25.21 -35.30
CA PHE A 57 -4.87 23.81 -35.44
C PHE A 57 -6.26 23.59 -34.82
N GLU A 58 -7.29 23.61 -35.65
CA GLU A 58 -8.66 23.22 -35.25
C GLU A 58 -8.72 21.71 -34.97
N PHE A 59 -8.88 21.36 -33.69
CA PHE A 59 -9.12 19.98 -33.30
C PHE A 59 -10.50 19.53 -33.78
N PRO A 60 -10.63 18.35 -34.43
CA PRO A 60 -11.92 17.84 -34.85
C PRO A 60 -12.85 17.72 -33.64
N LEU A 61 -14.02 18.36 -33.71
CA LEU A 61 -15.09 18.18 -32.75
C LEU A 61 -15.61 16.73 -32.90
N ALA A 62 -15.76 16.04 -31.77
CA ALA A 62 -16.37 14.71 -31.77
C ALA A 62 -17.85 14.85 -32.17
N GLU A 63 -18.28 14.04 -33.14
CA GLU A 63 -19.70 13.93 -33.51
C GLU A 63 -20.47 13.25 -32.37
N ASP A 64 -21.66 13.77 -32.11
CA ASP A 64 -22.54 13.40 -31.00
C ASP A 64 -22.99 11.92 -31.10
N GLU A 65 -22.59 11.08 -30.13
CA GLU A 65 -23.24 9.78 -29.88
C GLU A 65 -24.17 9.91 -28.66
N GLU A 66 -25.41 9.48 -28.87
CA GLU A 66 -26.60 9.75 -28.06
C GLU A 66 -26.60 9.11 -26.64
N ASP A 67 -27.26 9.84 -25.75
CA ASP A 67 -27.58 9.66 -24.33
C ASP A 67 -27.90 8.24 -23.82
N GLU A 68 -27.20 7.80 -22.77
CA GLU A 68 -27.75 6.89 -21.74
C GLU A 68 -27.96 7.66 -20.42
N THR A 69 -29.23 7.91 -20.10
CA THR A 69 -29.71 8.54 -18.87
C THR A 69 -29.44 7.66 -17.65
N TRP A 70 -28.58 8.13 -16.73
CA TRP A 70 -28.34 7.52 -15.42
C TRP A 70 -29.16 8.26 -14.34
N GLU A 71 -30.09 7.58 -13.67
CA GLU A 71 -30.79 8.13 -12.49
C GLU A 71 -29.94 7.95 -11.22
N PRO A 72 -29.79 8.99 -10.37
CA PRO A 72 -28.95 8.89 -9.19
C PRO A 72 -29.66 8.11 -8.08
N HIS A 73 -29.14 6.93 -7.74
CA HIS A 73 -29.44 6.30 -6.47
C HIS A 73 -28.80 7.11 -5.33
N GLU A 74 -29.63 7.55 -4.39
CA GLU A 74 -29.23 8.15 -3.12
C GLU A 74 -28.33 7.19 -2.34
N VAL A 75 -27.02 7.40 -2.41
CA VAL A 75 -26.06 6.85 -1.45
C VAL A 75 -25.88 7.89 -0.36
N CYS A 76 -26.14 7.50 0.89
CA CYS A 76 -25.93 8.31 2.09
C CYS A 76 -24.46 8.78 2.17
N GLY A 77 -24.22 10.00 1.69
CA GLY A 77 -22.98 10.73 1.91
C GLY A 77 -23.08 11.54 3.19
N ASP A 78 -22.70 10.93 4.31
CA ASP A 78 -22.35 11.73 5.48
C ASP A 78 -21.03 12.44 5.16
N ARG A 79 -21.17 13.76 5.01
CA ARG A 79 -20.10 14.73 4.79
C ARG A 79 -19.04 14.54 5.85
N ILE A 80 -17.80 14.37 5.42
CA ILE A 80 -16.62 14.63 6.25
C ILE A 80 -16.78 16.07 6.74
N ALA A 81 -17.15 16.23 8.01
CA ALA A 81 -17.03 17.50 8.67
C ALA A 81 -15.54 17.84 8.73
N ASP A 82 -15.23 18.94 8.08
CA ASP A 82 -13.96 19.63 8.03
C ASP A 82 -13.68 20.19 9.44
N ASP A 83 -13.20 19.32 10.33
CA ASP A 83 -12.74 19.71 11.65
C ASP A 83 -11.37 20.36 11.48
N GLY A 84 -11.36 21.69 11.39
CA GLY A 84 -10.21 22.53 11.09
C GLY A 84 -8.89 22.05 11.72
N PHE A 85 -7.96 21.66 10.86
CA PHE A 85 -6.61 21.25 11.23
C PHE A 85 -5.78 22.47 11.67
N PRO A 86 -5.31 22.56 12.94
CA PRO A 86 -4.12 23.35 13.22
C PRO A 86 -2.93 22.64 12.57
N GLU A 87 -2.10 23.41 11.87
CA GLU A 87 -0.86 23.03 11.14
C GLU A 87 -0.28 21.68 11.60
N LEU A 88 -0.64 20.60 10.88
CA LEU A 88 0.03 19.31 11.01
C LEU A 88 1.46 19.52 10.51
N LEU A 89 2.44 19.30 11.39
CA LEU A 89 3.84 19.32 10.99
C LEU A 89 4.07 18.20 9.97
N VAL A 90 4.62 18.59 8.82
CA VAL A 90 5.03 17.66 7.77
C VAL A 90 6.04 16.70 8.39
N ASN A 91 5.79 15.38 8.28
CA ASN A 91 6.74 14.32 8.65
C ASN A 91 8.15 14.70 8.19
N HIS A 92 9.18 14.34 8.97
CA HIS A 92 10.60 14.62 8.68
C HIS A 92 11.12 13.89 7.42
N GLY A 93 10.51 14.07 6.25
CA GLY A 93 10.95 13.54 4.95
C GLY A 93 10.97 12.01 4.79
N GLY A 94 10.83 11.23 5.87
CA GLY A 94 11.09 9.79 5.91
C GLY A 94 9.87 8.87 5.87
N HIS A 95 8.68 9.35 5.49
CA HIS A 95 7.44 8.55 5.42
C HIS A 95 7.11 7.70 6.68
N GLY A 96 7.58 8.09 7.87
CA GLY A 96 7.34 7.40 9.13
C GLY A 96 8.43 6.41 9.56
N ILE A 97 9.59 6.36 8.90
CA ILE A 97 10.68 5.40 9.22
C ILE A 97 11.25 5.63 10.62
N ASP A 98 11.57 6.88 10.98
CA ASP A 98 12.15 7.18 12.28
C ASP A 98 11.12 6.94 13.40
N GLU A 99 9.86 7.29 13.14
CA GLU A 99 8.76 7.05 14.07
C GLU A 99 8.49 5.56 14.29
N ILE A 100 8.54 4.73 13.24
CA ILE A 100 8.33 3.28 13.42
C ILE A 100 9.55 2.61 14.07
N LEU A 101 10.77 3.09 13.80
CA LEU A 101 11.97 2.59 14.49
C LEU A 101 11.90 2.88 15.98
N ASP A 102 11.48 4.08 16.39
CA ASP A 102 11.25 4.42 17.79
C ASP A 102 10.26 3.46 18.47
N VAL A 103 9.12 3.17 17.82
CA VAL A 103 8.15 2.18 18.33
C VAL A 103 8.78 0.78 18.45
N ILE A 104 9.52 0.34 17.44
CA ILE A 104 10.15 -0.98 17.41
C ILE A 104 11.24 -1.11 18.48
N ASP A 105 12.05 -0.07 18.67
CA ASP A 105 13.11 -0.04 19.67
C ASP A 105 12.52 -0.06 21.08
N GLN A 106 11.43 0.66 21.33
CA GLN A 106 10.69 0.60 22.60
C GLN A 106 10.15 -0.82 22.88
N LEU A 107 9.51 -1.44 21.89
CA LEU A 107 9.02 -2.82 22.01
C LEU A 107 10.16 -3.81 22.25
N SER A 108 11.27 -3.65 21.52
CA SER A 108 12.45 -4.51 21.65
C SER A 108 13.10 -4.37 23.03
N ALA A 109 13.20 -3.16 23.58
CA ALA A 109 13.70 -2.91 24.93
C ALA A 109 12.84 -3.58 26.01
N ALA A 110 11.52 -3.73 25.76
CA ALA A 110 10.60 -4.47 26.61
C ALA A 110 10.57 -6.00 26.35
N GLY A 111 11.44 -6.50 25.46
CA GLY A 111 11.48 -7.92 25.09
C GLY A 111 10.28 -8.38 24.25
N ILE A 112 9.65 -7.47 23.51
CA ILE A 112 8.56 -7.76 22.57
C ILE A 112 9.14 -7.71 21.15
N PRO A 113 9.36 -8.87 20.49
CA PRO A 113 9.82 -8.86 19.11
C PRO A 113 8.73 -8.33 18.19
N ALA A 114 9.12 -7.59 17.16
CA ALA A 114 8.20 -7.00 16.20
C ALA A 114 8.84 -6.90 14.81
N CYS A 115 8.02 -6.99 13.76
CA CYS A 115 8.47 -6.72 12.39
C CYS A 115 7.35 -6.12 11.54
N VAL A 116 7.73 -5.38 10.49
CA VAL A 116 6.80 -4.72 9.58
C VAL A 116 6.25 -5.73 8.56
N VAL A 117 4.93 -5.70 8.38
CA VAL A 117 4.17 -6.53 7.43
C VAL A 117 3.28 -5.65 6.54
N GLY A 118 2.39 -6.27 5.76
CA GLY A 118 1.40 -5.56 4.95
C GLY A 118 2.00 -4.71 3.82
N VAL A 119 1.38 -3.56 3.55
CA VAL A 119 1.73 -2.73 2.38
C VAL A 119 3.13 -2.13 2.48
N ARG A 120 3.61 -1.78 3.69
CA ARG A 120 4.98 -1.29 3.89
C ARG A 120 6.03 -2.38 3.60
N ALA A 121 5.73 -3.65 3.90
CA ALA A 121 6.58 -4.76 3.49
C ALA A 121 6.56 -4.97 1.96
N LEU A 122 5.41 -4.83 1.29
CA LEU A 122 5.36 -4.84 -0.18
C LEU A 122 6.25 -3.76 -0.80
N ARG A 123 6.24 -2.53 -0.25
CA ARG A 123 7.12 -1.43 -0.70
C ARG A 123 8.60 -1.75 -0.51
N TYR A 124 8.96 -2.34 0.63
CA TYR A 124 10.32 -2.82 0.90
C TYR A 124 10.76 -3.86 -0.16
N TYR A 125 9.87 -4.76 -0.55
CA TYR A 125 10.07 -5.73 -1.64
C TYR A 125 9.85 -5.17 -3.05
N GLY A 126 9.76 -3.85 -3.20
CA GLY A 126 9.82 -3.18 -4.50
C GLY A 126 8.49 -2.89 -5.17
N ALA A 127 7.35 -3.23 -4.55
CA ALA A 127 6.04 -2.88 -5.09
C ALA A 127 5.76 -1.37 -4.97
N GLY A 128 5.09 -0.81 -5.98
CA GLY A 128 4.75 0.63 -6.04
C GLY A 128 3.44 0.99 -5.33
N ARG A 129 3.15 0.36 -4.19
CA ARG A 129 1.93 0.66 -3.41
C ARG A 129 2.10 1.91 -2.55
N LEU A 130 0.99 2.61 -2.30
CA LEU A 130 0.94 3.76 -1.41
C LEU A 130 0.12 3.42 -0.17
N THR A 131 0.66 3.76 1.00
CA THR A 131 -0.01 3.71 2.30
C THR A 131 0.68 4.67 3.24
N ASP A 132 -0.08 5.32 4.10
CA ASP A 132 0.44 6.09 5.24
C ASP A 132 0.44 5.25 6.53
N GLU A 133 -0.20 4.08 6.50
CA GLU A 133 -0.34 3.17 7.63
C GLU A 133 0.84 2.18 7.70
N TRP A 134 1.26 1.87 8.91
CA TRP A 134 2.25 0.82 9.21
C TRP A 134 1.59 -0.35 9.92
N ASP A 135 1.73 -1.57 9.39
CA ASP A 135 1.32 -2.79 10.08
C ASP A 135 2.52 -3.42 10.78
N LEU A 136 2.46 -3.48 12.11
CA LEU A 136 3.53 -4.04 12.93
C LEU A 136 3.08 -5.37 13.53
N CYS A 137 3.66 -6.45 13.04
CA CYS A 137 3.44 -7.79 13.55
C CYS A 137 4.05 -7.95 14.94
N VAL A 138 3.26 -8.44 15.91
CA VAL A 138 3.70 -8.77 17.28
C VAL A 138 3.16 -10.15 17.69
N PRO A 139 3.85 -10.91 18.57
CA PRO A 139 3.35 -12.19 19.03
C PRO A 139 2.00 -12.05 19.73
N ASP A 140 1.07 -12.96 19.46
CA ASP A 140 -0.31 -12.94 20.02
C ASP A 140 -0.33 -12.73 21.54
N GLY A 141 0.49 -13.49 22.28
CA GLY A 141 0.57 -13.42 23.74
C GLY A 141 1.22 -12.14 24.29
N LYS A 142 1.73 -11.26 23.42
CA LYS A 142 2.37 -9.99 23.77
C LYS A 142 1.58 -8.77 23.29
N LEU A 143 0.47 -8.96 22.55
CA LEU A 143 -0.29 -7.86 21.96
C LEU A 143 -0.77 -6.83 23.00
N GLU A 144 -1.35 -7.30 24.11
CA GLU A 144 -1.84 -6.38 25.16
C GLU A 144 -0.68 -5.69 25.88
N ALA A 145 0.43 -6.40 26.12
CA ALA A 145 1.63 -5.78 26.71
C ALA A 145 2.22 -4.70 25.79
N ALA A 146 2.26 -4.96 24.47
CA ALA A 146 2.70 -4.00 23.45
C ALA A 146 1.79 -2.77 23.42
N ARG A 147 0.46 -2.97 23.45
CA ARG A 147 -0.52 -1.89 23.54
C ARG A 147 -0.31 -1.03 24.78
N GLN A 148 -0.16 -1.64 25.94
CA GLN A 148 0.06 -0.90 27.20
C GLN A 148 1.40 -0.15 27.18
N LEU A 149 2.44 -0.73 26.60
CA LEU A 149 3.73 -0.06 26.45
C LEU A 149 3.61 1.21 25.61
N VAL A 150 2.97 1.12 24.44
CA VAL A 150 2.75 2.27 23.55
C VAL A 150 1.97 3.39 24.25
N LEU A 151 0.98 3.05 25.09
CA LEU A 151 0.15 4.02 25.83
C LEU A 151 0.79 4.54 27.11
N SER A 152 1.80 3.85 27.65
CA SER A 152 2.50 4.24 28.88
C SER A 152 3.84 4.92 28.60
N ALA A 153 4.25 4.99 27.34
CA ALA A 153 5.41 5.73 26.88
C ALA A 153 5.17 7.24 26.99
N GLU A 154 5.22 7.77 28.23
CA GLU A 154 5.80 9.08 28.55
C GLU A 154 5.93 9.32 30.07
N THR A 155 7.04 9.98 30.41
CA THR A 155 7.60 10.17 31.76
C THR A 155 6.85 11.20 32.61
N ASN A 156 5.76 11.80 32.12
CA ASN A 156 4.97 12.83 32.80
C ASN A 156 3.44 12.64 32.68
N GLY A 157 2.99 11.47 32.26
CA GLY A 157 1.56 11.12 32.23
C GLY A 157 0.80 11.49 30.95
N ASP A 158 1.47 11.93 29.89
CA ASP A 158 0.85 12.14 28.57
C ASP A 158 1.59 11.37 27.48
N SER A 159 1.05 10.24 27.02
CA SER A 159 1.68 9.42 25.96
C SER A 159 1.93 10.20 24.67
N LYS A 160 3.09 9.99 24.03
CA LYS A 160 3.40 10.49 22.67
C LYS A 160 2.37 10.04 21.63
N TYR A 161 1.83 8.84 21.82
CA TYR A 161 0.83 8.22 20.96
C TYR A 161 -0.57 8.28 21.57
N GLU A 162 -1.58 8.37 20.71
CA GLU A 162 -2.98 8.22 21.09
C GLU A 162 -3.62 7.04 20.37
N VAL A 163 -4.70 6.51 20.93
CA VAL A 163 -5.53 5.51 20.24
C VAL A 163 -6.20 6.17 19.05
N ALA A 164 -5.93 5.62 17.87
CA ALA A 164 -6.53 6.08 16.63
C ALA A 164 -7.80 5.32 16.29
N ARG A 165 -8.60 5.89 15.39
CA ARG A 165 -9.72 5.16 14.79
C ARG A 165 -9.14 3.95 14.02
N PRO A 166 -9.69 2.73 14.23
CA PRO A 166 -9.26 1.59 13.43
C PRO A 166 -9.66 1.77 11.96
N PRO A 167 -9.01 1.06 11.03
CA PRO A 167 -9.43 1.04 9.64
C PRO A 167 -10.86 0.49 9.51
N TYR A 168 -11.50 0.78 8.37
CA TYR A 168 -12.84 0.25 8.11
C TYR A 168 -12.83 -1.29 8.08
N PRO A 169 -13.90 -1.94 8.58
CA PRO A 169 -14.06 -3.38 8.45
C PRO A 169 -14.05 -3.80 6.98
N VAL A 170 -13.25 -4.80 6.64
CA VAL A 170 -13.18 -5.40 5.30
C VAL A 170 -13.54 -6.89 5.44
N PRO A 171 -14.41 -7.45 4.59
CA PRO A 171 -14.73 -8.87 4.61
C PRO A 171 -13.47 -9.75 4.60
N GLY A 172 -13.45 -10.78 5.46
CA GLY A 172 -12.30 -11.69 5.60
C GLY A 172 -11.09 -11.12 6.36
N SER A 173 -11.17 -9.89 6.88
CA SER A 173 -10.09 -9.24 7.64
C SER A 173 -10.53 -8.77 9.02
N LEU A 174 -9.71 -9.06 10.02
CA LEU A 174 -9.88 -8.59 11.39
C LEU A 174 -9.07 -7.34 11.70
N ARG A 175 -8.40 -6.74 10.71
CA ARG A 175 -7.52 -5.58 10.90
C ARG A 175 -8.17 -4.42 11.64
N HIS A 176 -9.48 -4.23 11.47
CA HIS A 176 -10.28 -3.20 12.14
C HIS A 176 -10.49 -3.44 13.65
N THR A 177 -10.18 -4.63 14.18
CA THR A 177 -10.30 -4.95 15.61
C THR A 177 -8.99 -4.79 16.36
N PHE A 178 -7.88 -4.56 15.65
CA PHE A 178 -6.56 -4.48 16.23
C PHE A 178 -6.26 -3.08 16.80
N PRO A 179 -5.38 -2.98 17.82
CA PRO A 179 -4.96 -1.70 18.37
C PRO A 179 -4.34 -0.82 17.28
N CYS A 180 -4.95 0.34 17.04
CA CYS A 180 -4.49 1.34 16.08
C CYS A 180 -4.05 2.59 16.85
N PHE A 181 -2.91 3.16 16.47
CA PHE A 181 -2.31 4.31 17.13
C PHE A 181 -1.95 5.39 16.13
N ARG A 182 -1.94 6.63 16.63
CA ARG A 182 -1.48 7.80 15.90
C ARG A 182 -0.46 8.56 16.74
N LEU A 183 0.57 9.08 16.09
CA LEU A 183 1.47 10.04 16.72
C LEU A 183 0.77 11.41 16.83
N LYS A 184 0.68 11.96 18.05
CA LYS A 184 0.00 13.25 18.28
C LYS A 184 0.67 14.37 17.48
N GLY A 185 -0.13 15.10 16.70
CA GLY A 185 0.33 16.25 15.90
C GLY A 185 0.96 15.89 14.55
N TYR A 186 1.05 14.60 14.21
CA TYR A 186 1.68 14.13 12.96
C TYR A 186 0.74 13.22 12.15
N ASN A 187 1.04 13.14 10.87
CA ASN A 187 0.40 12.25 9.91
C ASN A 187 1.16 10.89 9.89
N PHE A 188 1.06 10.14 10.99
CA PHE A 188 1.68 8.82 11.17
C PHE A 188 0.76 7.90 11.96
N TRP A 189 0.44 6.74 11.38
CA TRP A 189 -0.37 5.71 12.01
C TRP A 189 0.30 4.34 11.94
N PHE A 190 0.07 3.56 12.98
CA PHE A 190 0.45 2.15 12.97
C PHE A 190 -0.57 1.29 13.68
N ILE A 191 -0.61 0.03 13.28
CA ILE A 191 -1.52 -1.00 13.79
C ILE A 191 -0.66 -2.13 14.35
N LEU A 192 -0.98 -2.58 15.57
CA LEU A 192 -0.37 -3.77 16.15
C LEU A 192 -1.13 -5.01 15.67
N THR A 193 -0.56 -5.75 14.73
CA THR A 193 -1.17 -6.91 14.11
C THR A 193 -0.69 -8.19 14.81
N PRO A 194 -1.58 -9.07 15.30
CA PRO A 194 -1.20 -10.35 15.88
C PRO A 194 -0.47 -11.25 14.87
N SER A 195 0.56 -11.97 15.31
CA SER A 195 1.30 -12.94 14.50
C SER A 195 0.40 -13.96 13.81
N SER A 196 -0.63 -14.43 14.50
CA SER A 196 -1.58 -15.40 13.95
C SER A 196 -2.51 -14.83 12.88
N ASP A 197 -2.54 -13.52 12.65
CA ASP A 197 -3.39 -12.92 11.60
C ASP A 197 -2.61 -12.68 10.30
N CYS A 198 -1.29 -12.55 10.41
CA CYS A 198 -0.40 -12.29 9.28
C CYS A 198 0.51 -13.49 8.92
N PHE A 199 0.44 -14.62 9.63
CA PHE A 199 1.28 -15.80 9.37
C PHE A 199 2.78 -15.46 9.41
N VAL A 200 3.18 -14.66 10.39
CA VAL A 200 4.59 -14.30 10.64
C VAL A 200 4.79 -14.33 12.16
N ASP A 201 5.78 -15.07 12.65
CA ASP A 201 6.21 -14.99 14.05
C ASP A 201 7.50 -14.17 14.13
N PRO A 202 7.46 -12.91 14.63
CA PRO A 202 8.63 -12.05 14.70
C PRO A 202 9.66 -12.51 15.74
N SER A 203 9.31 -13.50 16.57
CA SER A 203 10.24 -14.11 17.53
C SER A 203 11.22 -15.08 16.87
N GLN A 204 10.90 -15.58 15.67
CA GLN A 204 11.77 -16.49 14.92
C GLN A 204 12.79 -15.68 14.10
N PRO A 205 14.10 -15.90 14.27
CA PRO A 205 15.13 -15.12 13.56
C PRO A 205 15.08 -15.26 12.03
N ASP A 206 14.64 -16.40 11.51
CA ASP A 206 14.51 -16.68 10.07
C ASP A 206 13.25 -16.07 9.45
N HIS A 207 12.28 -15.67 10.26
CA HIS A 207 11.09 -14.95 9.81
C HIS A 207 11.33 -13.45 9.62
N VAL A 208 12.46 -12.91 10.06
CA VAL A 208 12.71 -11.46 10.08
C VAL A 208 14.03 -11.14 9.38
N GLU A 209 14.02 -10.14 8.50
CA GLU A 209 15.23 -9.52 7.96
C GLU A 209 15.22 -8.01 8.22
N ARG A 210 16.40 -7.39 8.35
CA ARG A 210 16.50 -5.95 8.57
C ARG A 210 16.85 -5.23 7.26
N SER A 211 16.16 -4.13 7.00
CA SER A 211 16.51 -3.23 5.90
C SER A 211 17.83 -2.49 6.19
N LYS A 212 18.33 -1.76 5.20
CA LYS A 212 19.51 -0.89 5.36
C LYS A 212 19.35 0.15 6.48
N ASN A 213 18.12 0.58 6.74
CA ASN A 213 17.81 1.58 7.78
C ASN A 213 17.48 0.92 9.13
N GLY A 214 17.72 -0.39 9.26
CA GLY A 214 17.54 -1.12 10.52
C GLY A 214 16.12 -1.60 10.79
N VAL A 215 15.12 -1.18 10.00
CA VAL A 215 13.72 -1.60 10.17
C VAL A 215 13.61 -3.12 9.95
N PRO A 216 13.07 -3.89 10.92
CA PRO A 216 12.78 -5.30 10.73
C PRO A 216 11.53 -5.50 9.87
N TYR A 217 11.64 -6.27 8.80
CA TYR A 217 10.54 -6.73 7.96
C TYR A 217 10.42 -8.25 8.04
N ALA A 218 9.24 -8.79 7.74
CA ALA A 218 9.12 -10.23 7.47
C ALA A 218 10.11 -10.62 6.36
N SER A 219 10.90 -11.68 6.55
CA SER A 219 11.93 -12.15 5.60
C SER A 219 11.33 -12.53 4.25
N LEU A 220 12.13 -12.53 3.18
CA LEU A 220 11.61 -12.71 1.81
C LEU A 220 10.78 -14.00 1.67
N VAL A 221 11.28 -15.10 2.23
CA VAL A 221 10.60 -16.40 2.19
C VAL A 221 9.35 -16.39 3.07
N GLN A 222 9.45 -15.86 4.29
CA GLN A 222 8.31 -15.85 5.20
C GLN A 222 7.20 -14.92 4.72
N PHE A 223 7.54 -13.78 4.11
CA PHE A 223 6.58 -12.87 3.52
C PHE A 223 5.88 -13.50 2.31
N ALA A 224 6.60 -14.26 1.47
CA ALA A 224 5.99 -15.05 0.39
C ALA A 224 4.97 -16.07 0.93
N ARG A 225 5.35 -16.83 1.97
CA ARG A 225 4.46 -17.78 2.66
C ARG A 225 3.22 -17.08 3.23
N SER A 226 3.43 -15.93 3.86
CA SER A 226 2.38 -15.11 4.46
C SER A 226 1.34 -14.62 3.44
N VAL A 227 1.76 -14.02 2.33
CA VAL A 227 0.82 -13.50 1.31
C VAL A 227 0.03 -14.62 0.61
N LEU A 228 0.65 -15.79 0.42
CA LEU A 228 -0.01 -16.99 -0.11
C LEU A 228 -1.08 -17.52 0.84
N VAL A 229 -0.74 -17.72 2.12
CA VAL A 229 -1.66 -18.27 3.13
C VAL A 229 -2.85 -17.34 3.36
N GLN A 230 -2.59 -16.02 3.39
CA GLN A 230 -3.65 -15.01 3.51
C GLN A 230 -4.46 -14.83 2.21
N LYS A 231 -4.01 -15.41 1.08
CA LYS A 231 -4.64 -15.33 -0.25
C LYS A 231 -4.90 -13.89 -0.70
N LEU A 232 -3.95 -13.02 -0.41
CA LEU A 232 -3.99 -11.63 -0.84
C LEU A 232 -3.54 -11.57 -2.30
N TRP A 233 -4.44 -11.94 -3.23
CA TRP A 233 -4.10 -12.12 -4.65
C TRP A 233 -3.34 -10.93 -5.26
N ALA A 234 -3.81 -9.72 -4.98
CA ALA A 234 -3.14 -8.52 -5.46
C ALA A 234 -1.73 -8.36 -4.86
N ASP A 235 -1.57 -8.71 -3.58
CA ASP A 235 -0.29 -8.62 -2.87
C ASP A 235 0.68 -9.72 -3.33
N ILE A 236 0.19 -10.92 -3.67
CA ILE A 236 0.99 -11.99 -4.30
C ILE A 236 1.59 -11.48 -5.61
N SER A 237 0.74 -10.97 -6.52
CA SER A 237 1.21 -10.44 -7.80
C SER A 237 2.19 -9.28 -7.62
N ASP A 238 1.89 -8.36 -6.70
CA ASP A 238 2.73 -7.18 -6.47
C ASP A 238 4.06 -7.52 -5.82
N PHE A 239 4.09 -8.50 -4.91
CA PHE A 239 5.31 -9.02 -4.32
C PHE A 239 6.20 -9.70 -5.36
N ILE A 240 5.63 -10.60 -6.17
CA ILE A 240 6.31 -11.27 -7.27
C ILE A 240 6.90 -10.26 -8.25
N ASP A 241 6.09 -9.27 -8.67
CA ASP A 241 6.54 -8.26 -9.61
C ASP A 241 7.57 -7.31 -8.99
N GLY A 242 7.45 -6.97 -7.71
CA GLY A 242 8.40 -6.11 -7.00
C GLY A 242 9.80 -6.72 -6.92
N MET A 243 9.88 -8.00 -6.54
CA MET A 243 11.15 -8.71 -6.42
C MET A 243 11.63 -9.34 -7.73
N ASP A 244 10.78 -9.37 -8.76
CA ASP A 244 11.01 -10.08 -10.03
C ASP A 244 11.18 -11.59 -9.83
N LEU A 245 10.38 -12.19 -8.95
CA LEU A 245 10.45 -13.61 -8.64
C LEU A 245 9.86 -14.45 -9.77
N ASP A 246 10.35 -15.68 -9.90
CA ASP A 246 9.91 -16.66 -10.88
C ASP A 246 9.42 -17.95 -10.22
N VAL A 247 8.99 -18.89 -11.06
CA VAL A 247 8.52 -20.20 -10.62
C VAL A 247 9.62 -20.99 -9.91
N GLU A 248 10.84 -21.02 -10.47
CA GLU A 248 11.97 -21.78 -9.93
C GLU A 248 12.40 -21.29 -8.55
N TRP A 249 12.31 -19.98 -8.29
CA TRP A 249 12.53 -19.42 -6.98
C TRP A 249 11.49 -19.94 -5.98
N GLY A 250 10.20 -19.94 -6.35
CA GLY A 250 9.14 -20.43 -5.45
C GLY A 250 9.30 -21.89 -5.07
N GLU A 251 9.55 -22.75 -6.06
CA GLU A 251 9.74 -24.20 -5.87
C GLU A 251 10.94 -24.50 -4.96
N ARG A 252 12.01 -23.70 -5.03
CA ARG A 252 13.21 -23.89 -4.19
C ARG A 252 13.07 -23.35 -2.78
N ASN A 253 12.28 -22.30 -2.56
CA ASN A 253 12.34 -21.52 -1.31
C ASN A 253 11.08 -21.62 -0.44
N ILE A 254 9.89 -21.76 -1.04
CA ILE A 254 8.63 -21.63 -0.28
C ILE A 254 8.29 -22.91 0.50
N GLY A 255 8.65 -24.08 -0.04
CA GLY A 255 8.31 -25.37 0.56
C GLY A 255 6.80 -25.62 0.56
N PHE A 256 6.17 -25.62 -0.62
CA PHE A 256 4.71 -25.67 -0.80
C PHE A 256 4.01 -26.80 -0.05
N ASP A 257 4.59 -28.00 0.02
CA ASP A 257 3.99 -29.14 0.74
C ASP A 257 3.85 -28.88 2.25
N SER A 258 4.85 -28.22 2.85
CA SER A 258 4.79 -27.81 4.26
C SER A 258 3.77 -26.69 4.45
N LEU A 259 3.80 -25.70 3.56
CA LEU A 259 2.92 -24.54 3.60
C LEU A 259 1.45 -24.94 3.47
N GLN A 260 1.14 -25.93 2.63
CA GLN A 260 -0.23 -26.42 2.45
C GLN A 260 -0.83 -26.90 3.78
N LYS A 261 -0.08 -27.71 4.53
CA LYS A 261 -0.52 -28.24 5.84
C LYS A 261 -0.70 -27.13 6.87
N GLU A 262 0.28 -26.23 6.95
CA GLU A 262 0.22 -25.09 7.87
C GLU A 262 -0.94 -24.13 7.52
N SER A 263 -1.24 -23.97 6.22
CA SER A 263 -2.32 -23.12 5.74
C SER A 263 -3.70 -23.62 6.17
N GLU A 264 -3.90 -24.94 6.22
CA GLU A 264 -5.16 -25.55 6.67
C GLU A 264 -5.40 -25.29 8.16
N GLU A 265 -4.35 -25.41 8.98
CA GLU A 265 -4.42 -25.09 10.40
C GLU A 265 -4.67 -23.59 10.63
N PHE A 266 -3.90 -22.74 9.96
CA PHE A 266 -4.06 -21.29 10.03
C PHE A 266 -5.48 -20.87 9.65
N ALA A 267 -5.99 -21.41 8.56
CA ALA A 267 -7.33 -21.15 8.08
C ALA A 267 -8.42 -21.53 9.07
N ARG A 268 -8.31 -22.72 9.66
CA ARG A 268 -9.26 -23.19 10.67
C ARG A 268 -9.32 -22.23 11.84
N LEU A 269 -8.15 -21.84 12.37
CA LEU A 269 -8.05 -20.90 13.50
C LEU A 269 -8.57 -19.50 13.13
N ARG A 270 -8.27 -19.03 11.92
CA ARG A 270 -8.76 -17.73 11.42
C ARG A 270 -10.27 -17.74 11.25
N ASP A 271 -10.86 -18.79 10.68
CA ASP A 271 -12.31 -18.91 10.51
C ASP A 271 -13.04 -18.98 11.86
N GLU A 272 -12.48 -19.69 12.86
CA GLU A 272 -13.01 -19.69 14.23
C GLU A 272 -13.04 -18.26 14.81
N ARG A 273 -11.99 -17.47 14.58
CA ARG A 273 -11.89 -16.08 15.02
C ARG A 273 -12.80 -15.12 14.25
N LEU A 274 -12.95 -15.30 12.94
CA LEU A 274 -13.86 -14.48 12.13
C LEU A 274 -15.32 -14.70 12.58
N LYS A 275 -15.70 -15.96 12.83
CA LYS A 275 -17.02 -16.32 13.35
C LYS A 275 -17.29 -15.67 14.71
N SER A 276 -16.31 -15.62 15.61
CA SER A 276 -16.47 -14.96 16.91
C SER A 276 -16.74 -13.45 16.78
N HIS A 277 -16.31 -12.83 15.67
CA HIS A 277 -16.52 -11.42 15.37
C HIS A 277 -17.72 -11.17 14.43
N LYS A 278 -18.55 -12.18 14.15
CA LYS A 278 -19.67 -12.11 13.21
C LYS A 278 -19.25 -11.67 11.80
N CYS A 279 -18.01 -11.97 11.42
CA CYS A 279 -17.54 -11.82 10.05
C CYS A 279 -17.70 -13.16 9.32
N ASP A 280 -18.07 -13.10 8.05
CA ASP A 280 -18.11 -14.32 7.23
C ASP A 280 -16.69 -14.85 7.05
N GLY A 281 -16.51 -16.10 7.49
CA GLY A 281 -15.34 -16.91 7.19
C GLY A 281 -15.52 -17.59 5.84
N GLY A 282 -14.41 -17.93 5.19
CA GLY A 282 -14.44 -18.37 3.80
C GLY A 282 -13.12 -18.97 3.37
N PHE A 283 -12.62 -19.97 4.09
CA PHE A 283 -11.48 -20.71 3.59
C PHE A 283 -11.87 -21.74 2.53
N SER A 284 -11.52 -21.45 1.28
CA SER A 284 -11.43 -22.44 0.21
C SER A 284 -10.02 -23.04 0.17
N PRO A 285 -9.79 -24.35 0.29
CA PRO A 285 -8.46 -24.90 0.07
C PRO A 285 -8.01 -24.57 -1.36
N HIS A 286 -6.82 -23.99 -1.48
CA HIS A 286 -6.14 -23.78 -2.75
C HIS A 286 -4.77 -24.44 -2.70
N ASP A 287 -4.34 -24.97 -3.85
CA ASP A 287 -2.97 -25.44 -4.06
C ASP A 287 -2.04 -24.23 -4.16
N MET A 288 -1.25 -23.99 -3.11
CA MET A 288 -0.35 -22.85 -3.01
C MET A 288 0.74 -22.87 -4.10
N GLY A 289 1.22 -24.06 -4.47
CA GLY A 289 2.20 -24.22 -5.54
C GLY A 289 1.61 -23.87 -6.89
N ARG A 290 0.35 -24.27 -7.13
CA ARG A 290 -0.38 -23.88 -8.34
C ARG A 290 -0.57 -22.37 -8.43
N ILE A 291 -0.99 -21.73 -7.33
CA ILE A 291 -1.14 -20.25 -7.27
C ILE A 291 0.18 -19.59 -7.65
N TRP A 292 1.28 -20.01 -7.03
CA TRP A 292 2.59 -19.43 -7.32
C TRP A 292 2.99 -19.64 -8.78
N ARG A 293 2.83 -20.85 -9.33
CA ARG A 293 3.15 -21.15 -10.73
C ARG A 293 2.36 -20.29 -11.70
N GLU A 294 1.08 -20.07 -11.43
CA GLU A 294 0.23 -19.21 -12.26
C GLU A 294 0.68 -17.74 -12.17
N GLU A 295 0.87 -17.20 -10.96
CA GLU A 295 1.21 -15.79 -10.74
C GLU A 295 2.65 -15.43 -11.11
N ALA A 296 3.61 -16.32 -10.90
CA ALA A 296 5.04 -16.11 -11.19
C ALA A 296 5.42 -16.51 -12.63
N SER A 297 4.47 -17.01 -13.43
CA SER A 297 4.71 -17.30 -14.84
C SER A 297 5.11 -16.05 -15.62
N SER A 298 5.94 -16.22 -16.66
CA SER A 298 6.36 -15.11 -17.51
C SER A 298 5.15 -14.48 -18.21
N GLU A 299 4.17 -15.28 -18.60
CA GLU A 299 2.93 -14.84 -19.23
C GLU A 299 2.07 -13.99 -18.29
N ALA A 300 1.98 -14.37 -17.00
CA ALA A 300 1.24 -13.57 -16.02
C ALA A 300 1.96 -12.25 -15.73
N LYS A 301 3.29 -12.28 -15.54
CA LYS A 301 4.11 -11.08 -15.34
C LYS A 301 3.97 -10.10 -16.49
N GLU A 302 4.09 -10.55 -17.74
CA GLU A 302 3.91 -9.71 -18.93
C GLU A 302 2.50 -9.12 -19.02
N ARG A 303 1.46 -9.90 -18.70
CA ARG A 303 0.06 -9.43 -18.71
C ARG A 303 -0.18 -8.33 -17.69
N ARG A 304 0.55 -8.33 -16.56
CA ARG A 304 0.43 -7.31 -15.51
C ARG A 304 1.16 -6.01 -15.83
N ILE A 305 1.99 -5.96 -16.87
CA ILE A 305 2.65 -4.74 -17.33
C ILE A 305 1.63 -3.86 -18.05
N GLU A 306 1.38 -2.68 -17.48
CA GLU A 306 0.51 -1.66 -18.08
C GLU A 306 1.00 -1.29 -19.49
N PRO A 307 0.10 -1.02 -20.46
CA PRO A 307 0.48 -0.68 -21.83
C PRO A 307 1.52 0.44 -21.93
N MET A 308 1.42 1.45 -21.07
CA MET A 308 2.36 2.57 -21.03
C MET A 308 3.75 2.20 -20.48
N LYS A 309 3.88 1.09 -19.76
CA LYS A 309 5.15 0.62 -19.17
C LYS A 309 5.90 -0.38 -20.05
N LYS A 310 5.24 -0.92 -21.08
CA LYS A 310 5.85 -1.88 -22.02
C LYS A 310 7.16 -1.35 -22.62
N GLY A 311 8.16 -2.22 -22.72
CA GLY A 311 9.51 -1.87 -23.21
C GLY A 311 10.37 -1.05 -22.23
N ARG A 312 9.83 -0.62 -21.08
CA ARG A 312 10.57 0.11 -20.03
C ARG A 312 10.69 -0.69 -18.73
N TYR A 313 9.83 -1.68 -18.54
CA TYR A 313 9.72 -2.48 -17.32
C TYR A 313 9.84 -3.98 -17.62
N LEU A 314 10.46 -4.71 -16.70
CA LEU A 314 10.57 -6.18 -16.66
C LEU A 314 9.31 -6.82 -16.06
N THR A 315 8.70 -6.14 -15.09
CA THR A 315 7.46 -6.54 -14.40
C THR A 315 6.59 -5.31 -14.19
N ARG A 316 5.42 -5.42 -13.54
CA ARG A 316 4.61 -4.24 -13.18
C ARG A 316 5.40 -3.15 -12.43
N TRP A 317 6.36 -3.56 -11.59
CA TRP A 317 7.07 -2.68 -10.67
C TRP A 317 8.56 -2.48 -10.97
N ARG A 318 9.19 -3.40 -11.72
CA ARG A 318 10.64 -3.36 -11.98
C ARG A 318 10.99 -2.75 -13.33
N ARG A 319 11.77 -1.67 -13.30
CA ARG A 319 12.31 -1.02 -14.51
C ARG A 319 13.50 -1.81 -15.05
N ILE A 320 13.58 -1.92 -16.39
CA ILE A 320 14.72 -2.56 -17.07
C ILE A 320 16.05 -1.86 -16.71
N LYS A 321 16.03 -0.52 -16.62
CA LYS A 321 17.21 0.29 -16.29
C LYS A 321 17.57 0.33 -14.80
N SER A 322 16.87 -0.40 -13.93
CA SER A 322 17.17 -0.44 -12.49
C SER A 322 17.07 -1.88 -11.97
N PRO A 323 17.99 -2.76 -12.42
CA PRO A 323 17.96 -4.18 -12.13
C PRO A 323 18.32 -4.50 -10.68
N GLU A 324 18.82 -3.55 -9.90
CA GLU A 324 19.25 -3.78 -8.52
C GLU A 324 18.09 -4.26 -7.66
N ASP A 325 18.41 -5.14 -6.70
CA ASP A 325 17.49 -5.62 -5.68
C ASP A 325 16.84 -4.41 -4.96
N PRO A 326 15.50 -4.30 -4.94
CA PRO A 326 14.82 -3.14 -4.39
C PRO A 326 15.13 -2.89 -2.92
N ARG A 327 15.47 -3.94 -2.16
CA ARG A 327 15.84 -3.87 -0.73
C ARG A 327 17.17 -3.17 -0.50
N THR A 328 17.99 -3.08 -1.55
CA THR A 328 19.29 -2.41 -1.48
C THR A 328 19.20 -0.92 -1.78
N LYS A 329 18.04 -0.41 -2.20
CA LYS A 329 17.87 1.00 -2.54
C LYS A 329 17.60 1.80 -1.28
N ASP A 330 18.20 2.98 -1.19
CA ASP A 330 17.82 3.96 -0.19
C ASP A 330 16.50 4.59 -0.65
N ARG A 331 15.40 4.03 -0.17
CA ARG A 331 14.05 4.48 -0.50
C ARG A 331 13.42 5.02 0.78
N PRO A 332 12.71 6.14 0.71
CA PRO A 332 11.77 6.47 1.76
C PRO A 332 10.62 5.45 1.58
N VAL A 333 10.68 4.38 2.37
CA VAL A 333 9.74 3.24 2.36
C VAL A 333 8.39 3.64 2.88
#